data_AF-A0A8T6ZQ47-F1
#
_entry.id   AF-A0A8T6ZQ47-F1
#
_cell.length_a   1.000
_cell.length_b   1.000
_cell.length_c   1.000
_cell.angle_alpha   90.00
_cell.angle_beta   90.00
_cell.angle_gamma   90.00
#
_symmetry.space_group_name_H-M   'P 1'
#
loop_
_entity.id
_entity.type
_entity.pdbx_description
1 polymer ?
#
loop_
_entity_poly.entity_id
_entity_poly.type
_entity_poly.pdbx_seq_one_letter_code
_entity_poly.pdbx_strand_id
1 'polypeptide(L)'
;MNSSNITTLFAHLIRSMNGAGVVWVFALMFLICADIAGRTLFDRPLQAVPEIVSLSLIGCVFLQIAFAISMNRLTRAELLLDQIRKRQPALAISLPPLFALAGLVVFGAIAIGAWPDFWRALTTREFVGVEGIYTLPVSPIKFFVVAGCVAAVLTYAGQLVAAARSSSSLSLLLASAIAALIGLCVVLAWNVLPTDRQVGILAIAGVLVLIAAGT
;
A
#
# COMPACT_ATOMS: atom_id res chain seq x y z
N MET A 1 -23.75 -22.97 -0.92
CA MET A 1 -22.70 -22.78 0.11
C MET A 1 -21.66 -21.80 -0.41
N ASN A 2 -21.06 -20.98 0.44
CA ASN A 2 -19.76 -20.29 0.28
C ASN A 2 -19.61 -18.78 -0.03
N SER A 3 -20.62 -17.98 -0.40
CA SER A 3 -20.37 -16.52 -0.53
C SER A 3 -20.15 -15.83 0.82
N SER A 4 -20.83 -16.27 1.87
CA SER A 4 -20.64 -15.77 3.25
C SER A 4 -19.32 -16.22 3.87
N ASN A 5 -18.88 -17.45 3.59
CA ASN A 5 -17.64 -17.99 4.17
C ASN A 5 -16.40 -17.31 3.62
N ILE A 6 -16.40 -16.96 2.32
CA ILE A 6 -15.27 -16.28 1.66
C ILE A 6 -15.10 -14.87 2.22
N THR A 7 -16.19 -14.13 2.42
CA THR A 7 -16.12 -12.78 2.98
C THR A 7 -15.67 -12.78 4.44
N THR A 8 -16.13 -13.75 5.25
CA THR A 8 -15.66 -13.89 6.63
C THR A 8 -14.21 -14.31 6.72
N LEU A 9 -13.75 -15.21 5.85
CA LEU A 9 -12.35 -15.64 5.79
C LEU A 9 -11.43 -14.47 5.42
N PHE A 10 -11.83 -13.70 4.40
CA PHE A 10 -11.08 -12.53 3.96
C PHE A 10 -11.00 -11.45 5.04
N ALA A 11 -12.11 -11.17 5.73
CA ALA A 11 -12.13 -10.24 6.85
C ALA A 11 -11.23 -10.71 8.00
N HIS A 12 -11.20 -12.02 8.28
CA HIS A 12 -10.34 -12.60 9.31
C HIS A 12 -8.85 -12.47 8.94
N LEU A 13 -8.52 -12.74 7.67
CA LEU A 13 -7.16 -12.56 7.15
C LEU A 13 -6.70 -11.12 7.32
N ILE A 14 -7.49 -10.14 6.86
CA ILE A 14 -7.16 -8.72 6.96
C ILE A 14 -6.97 -8.29 8.42
N ARG A 15 -7.83 -8.76 9.33
CA ARG A 15 -7.69 -8.47 10.76
C ARG A 15 -6.42 -9.07 11.36
N SER A 16 -6.04 -10.28 10.94
CA SER A 16 -4.79 -10.91 11.38
C SER A 16 -3.55 -10.19 10.87
N MET A 17 -3.55 -9.73 9.62
CA MET A 17 -2.48 -8.90 9.03
C MET A 17 -2.28 -7.61 9.83
N ASN A 18 -3.37 -6.93 10.20
CA ASN A 18 -3.28 -5.75 11.05
C ASN A 18 -2.72 -6.05 12.44
N GLY A 19 -3.19 -7.13 13.07
CA GLY A 19 -2.69 -7.56 14.37
C GLY A 19 -1.19 -7.82 14.35
N ALA A 20 -0.71 -8.52 13.32
CA ALA A 20 0.71 -8.75 13.09
C ALA A 20 1.48 -7.43 12.88
N GLY A 21 0.94 -6.49 12.10
CA GLY A 21 1.56 -5.18 11.89
C GLY A 21 1.69 -4.35 13.17
N VAL A 22 0.65 -4.34 14.01
CA VAL A 22 0.68 -3.63 15.30
C VAL A 22 1.72 -4.25 16.25
N VAL A 23 1.76 -5.58 16.36
CA VAL A 23 2.76 -6.29 17.17
C VAL A 23 4.17 -5.98 16.68
N TRP A 24 4.37 -5.92 15.35
CA TRP A 24 5.68 -5.62 14.77
C TRP A 24 6.12 -4.19 15.04
N VAL A 25 5.24 -3.19 14.87
CA VAL A 25 5.55 -1.79 15.22
C VAL A 25 5.89 -1.65 16.71
N PHE A 26 5.17 -2.37 17.57
CA PHE A 26 5.46 -2.40 19.00
C PHE A 26 6.86 -2.99 19.28
N ALA A 27 7.24 -4.07 18.60
CA ALA A 27 8.59 -4.63 18.70
C ALA A 27 9.68 -3.65 18.21
N LEU A 28 9.42 -2.93 17.10
CA LEU A 28 10.34 -1.90 16.60
C LEU A 28 10.51 -0.76 17.60
N MET A 29 9.47 -0.37 18.33
CA MET A 29 9.57 0.65 19.38
C MET A 29 10.60 0.24 20.44
N PHE A 30 10.54 -0.99 20.94
CA PHE A 30 11.54 -1.48 21.91
C PHE A 30 12.94 -1.55 21.32
N LEU A 31 13.07 -2.00 20.07
CA LEU A 31 14.36 -2.06 19.39
C LEU A 31 15.02 -0.67 19.27
N ILE A 32 14.23 0.34 18.89
CA ILE A 32 14.69 1.73 18.79
C ILE A 32 15.06 2.28 20.17
N CYS A 33 14.23 2.04 21.20
CA CYS A 33 14.54 2.44 22.57
C CYS A 33 15.84 1.80 23.07
N ALA A 34 16.08 0.53 22.76
CA ALA A 34 17.30 -0.18 23.11
C ALA A 34 18.54 0.40 22.39
N ASP A 35 18.43 0.78 21.10
CA ASP A 35 19.52 1.44 20.38
C ASP A 35 19.83 2.82 20.96
N ILE A 36 18.82 3.62 21.27
CA ILE A 36 19.02 4.94 21.92
C ILE A 36 19.68 4.76 23.29
N ALA A 37 19.22 3.81 24.11
CA ALA A 37 19.83 3.52 25.41
C ALA A 37 21.28 3.01 25.27
N GLY A 38 21.55 2.17 24.27
CA GLY A 38 22.91 1.68 23.99
C GLY A 38 23.88 2.82 23.64
N ARG A 39 23.42 3.79 22.85
CA ARG A 39 24.20 4.97 22.48
C ARG A 39 24.43 5.91 23.66
N THR A 40 23.42 6.11 24.51
CA THR A 40 23.50 7.09 25.61
C THR A 40 24.15 6.56 26.88
N LEU A 41 24.04 5.27 27.17
CA LEU A 41 24.62 4.67 28.38
C LEU A 41 25.96 3.97 28.15
N PHE A 42 26.22 3.45 26.95
CA PHE A 42 27.36 2.56 26.69
C PHE A 42 28.30 3.02 25.57
N ASP A 43 28.04 4.17 24.92
CA ASP A 43 28.80 4.69 23.76
C ASP A 43 29.02 3.65 22.63
N ARG A 44 28.18 2.62 22.56
CA ARG A 44 28.28 1.51 21.61
C ARG A 44 26.98 1.44 20.79
N PRO A 45 26.91 2.14 19.64
CA PRO A 45 25.74 2.06 18.76
C PRO A 45 25.59 0.66 18.19
N LEU A 46 24.34 0.18 18.09
CA LEU A 46 24.04 -1.03 17.32
C LEU A 46 24.03 -0.66 15.83
N GLN A 47 25.13 -0.93 15.14
CA GLN A 47 25.34 -0.48 13.75
C GLN A 47 24.26 -0.97 12.76
N ALA A 48 23.62 -2.12 13.02
CA ALA A 48 22.61 -2.71 12.15
C ALA A 48 21.16 -2.25 12.41
N VAL A 49 20.89 -1.55 13.52
CA VAL A 49 19.50 -1.21 13.91
C VAL A 49 18.82 -0.27 12.91
N PRO A 50 19.47 0.79 12.39
CA PRO A 50 18.85 1.68 11.43
C PRO A 50 18.35 0.97 10.16
N GLU A 51 19.13 0.04 9.60
CA GLU A 51 18.72 -0.74 8.43
C GLU A 51 17.57 -1.69 8.75
N ILE A 52 17.62 -2.40 9.89
CA ILE A 52 16.54 -3.29 10.32
C ILE A 52 15.23 -2.52 10.46
N VAL A 53 15.27 -1.35 11.11
CA VAL A 53 14.10 -0.51 11.34
C VAL A 53 13.53 0.01 10.02
N SER A 54 14.39 0.51 9.13
CA SER A 54 13.97 1.04 7.82
C SER A 54 13.27 -0.03 6.98
N LEU A 55 13.89 -1.21 6.85
CA LEU A 55 13.31 -2.34 6.11
C LEU A 55 12.03 -2.86 6.76
N SER A 56 12.02 -2.99 8.09
CA SER A 56 10.86 -3.47 8.83
C SER A 56 9.66 -2.53 8.75
N LEU A 57 9.90 -1.22 8.77
CA LEU A 57 8.84 -0.21 8.68
C LEU A 57 8.08 -0.33 7.36
N ILE A 58 8.79 -0.55 6.25
CA ILE A 58 8.18 -0.78 4.94
C ILE A 58 7.24 -2.00 5.01
N GLY A 59 7.73 -3.15 5.50
CA GLY A 59 6.91 -4.36 5.63
C GLY A 59 5.67 -4.15 6.52
N CYS A 60 5.83 -3.48 7.66
CA CYS A 60 4.73 -3.18 8.59
C CYS A 60 3.64 -2.32 7.95
N VAL A 61 4.04 -1.27 7.23
CA VAL A 61 3.12 -0.33 6.60
C VAL A 61 2.29 -1.06 5.54
N PHE A 62 2.92 -1.84 4.67
CA PHE A 62 2.19 -2.60 3.64
C PHE A 62 1.26 -3.66 4.24
N LEU A 63 1.66 -4.28 5.34
CA LEU A 63 0.79 -5.22 6.06
C LEU A 63 -0.44 -4.54 6.67
N GLN A 64 -0.29 -3.29 7.13
CA GLN A 64 -1.38 -2.49 7.71
C GLN A 64 -2.27 -1.80 6.66
N ILE A 65 -1.75 -1.49 5.47
CA ILE A 65 -2.47 -0.77 4.41
C ILE A 65 -3.77 -1.49 4.02
N ALA A 66 -3.71 -2.81 3.78
CA ALA A 66 -4.90 -3.57 3.38
C ALA A 66 -6.02 -3.50 4.44
N PHE A 67 -5.66 -3.53 5.72
CA PHE A 67 -6.61 -3.35 6.81
C PHE A 67 -7.15 -1.92 6.87
N ALA A 68 -6.29 -0.92 6.76
CA ALA A 68 -6.70 0.48 6.77
C ALA A 68 -7.72 0.79 5.66
N ILE A 69 -7.52 0.21 4.46
CA ILE A 69 -8.46 0.29 3.33
C ILE A 69 -9.78 -0.42 3.65
N SER A 70 -9.72 -1.66 4.16
CA SER A 70 -10.92 -2.45 4.47
C SER A 70 -11.83 -1.80 5.52
N MET A 71 -11.24 -1.02 6.41
CA MET A 71 -11.95 -0.38 7.52
C MET A 71 -12.48 1.00 7.13
N ASN A 72 -12.37 1.41 5.85
CA ASN A 72 -12.65 2.74 5.33
C ASN A 72 -11.99 3.86 6.16
N ARG A 73 -10.85 3.56 6.80
CA ARG A 73 -10.16 4.47 7.73
C ARG A 73 -9.33 5.54 7.03
N LEU A 74 -9.51 5.74 5.73
CA LEU A 74 -9.15 6.99 5.05
C LEU A 74 -10.14 8.09 5.46
N THR A 75 -10.25 8.32 6.76
CA THR A 75 -11.36 9.02 7.43
C THR A 75 -11.54 10.44 6.91
N ARG A 76 -10.49 11.08 6.38
CA ARG A 76 -10.61 12.42 5.79
C ARG A 76 -11.38 12.41 4.47
N ALA A 77 -11.19 11.38 3.64
CA ALA A 77 -11.92 11.24 2.38
C ALA A 77 -13.39 10.88 2.63
N GLU A 78 -13.68 10.04 3.63
CA GLU A 78 -15.07 9.70 3.99
C GLU A 78 -15.82 10.88 4.64
N LEU A 79 -15.17 11.65 5.52
CA LEU A 79 -15.79 12.85 6.10
C LEU A 79 -16.10 13.91 5.03
N LEU A 80 -15.20 14.08 4.05
CA LEU A 80 -15.43 14.93 2.89
C LEU A 80 -16.57 14.39 2.02
N LEU A 81 -16.61 13.07 1.77
CA LEU A 81 -17.71 12.43 1.06
C LEU A 81 -19.05 12.64 1.79
N ASP A 82 -19.07 12.55 3.11
CA ASP A 82 -20.27 12.75 3.92
C ASP A 82 -20.74 14.20 3.89
N GLN A 83 -19.83 15.17 3.90
CA GLN A 83 -20.16 16.58 3.71
C GLN A 83 -20.67 16.86 2.29
N ILE A 84 -20.05 16.27 1.26
CA ILE A 84 -20.48 16.38 -0.14
C ILE A 84 -21.84 15.70 -0.33
N ARG A 85 -22.08 14.54 0.30
CA ARG A 85 -23.37 13.82 0.27
C ARG A 85 -24.51 14.63 0.84
N LYS A 86 -24.24 15.45 1.87
CA LYS A 86 -25.23 16.40 2.44
C LYS A 86 -25.53 17.58 1.51
N ARG A 87 -24.59 18.02 0.68
CA ARG A 87 -24.76 19.17 -0.23
C ARG A 87 -25.25 18.78 -1.62
N GLN A 88 -24.75 17.69 -2.18
CA GLN A 88 -25.06 17.21 -3.54
C GLN A 88 -25.13 15.67 -3.58
N PRO A 89 -26.30 15.06 -3.32
CA PRO A 89 -26.44 13.61 -3.22
C PRO A 89 -26.13 12.86 -4.52
N ALA A 90 -26.30 13.51 -5.68
CA ALA A 90 -26.00 12.90 -6.98
C ALA A 90 -24.49 12.67 -7.21
N LEU A 91 -23.62 13.58 -6.76
CA LEU A 91 -22.16 13.47 -6.90
C LEU A 91 -21.55 12.50 -5.89
N ALA A 92 -22.18 12.33 -4.72
CA ALA A 92 -21.70 11.41 -3.70
C ALA A 92 -21.84 9.93 -4.10
N ILE A 93 -22.67 9.62 -5.10
CA ILE A 93 -22.88 8.24 -5.58
C ILE A 93 -21.75 7.79 -6.53
N SER A 94 -21.15 8.71 -7.28
CA SER A 94 -20.12 8.39 -8.30
C SER A 94 -18.68 8.43 -7.79
N LEU A 95 -18.40 9.12 -6.68
CA LEU A 95 -17.05 9.24 -6.09
C LEU A 95 -16.51 7.92 -5.49
N PRO A 96 -17.26 7.14 -4.69
CA PRO A 96 -16.75 5.91 -4.10
C PRO A 96 -16.16 4.89 -5.09
N PRO A 97 -16.84 4.53 -6.21
CA PRO A 97 -16.27 3.59 -7.17
C PRO A 97 -15.01 4.15 -7.86
N LEU A 98 -14.91 5.48 -8.05
CA LEU A 98 -13.72 6.10 -8.63
C LEU A 98 -12.49 5.92 -7.72
N PHE A 99 -12.63 6.17 -6.42
CA PHE A 99 -11.55 5.98 -5.45
C PHE A 99 -11.15 4.51 -5.31
N ALA A 100 -12.14 3.62 -5.26
CA ALA A 100 -11.88 2.19 -5.19
C ALA A 100 -11.09 1.70 -6.41
N LEU A 101 -11.40 2.26 -7.58
CA LEU A 101 -10.70 1.91 -8.80
C LEU A 101 -9.29 2.50 -8.86
N ALA A 102 -9.11 3.78 -8.55
CA ALA A 102 -7.78 4.38 -8.47
C ALA A 102 -6.85 3.58 -7.53
N GLY A 103 -7.38 3.16 -6.37
CA GLY A 103 -6.70 2.25 -5.45
C GLY A 103 -6.35 0.92 -6.10
N LEU A 104 -7.31 0.26 -6.76
CA LEU A 104 -7.09 -1.01 -7.45
C LEU A 104 -5.93 -0.92 -8.48
N VAL A 105 -5.92 0.12 -9.30
CA VAL A 105 -4.91 0.30 -10.36
C VAL A 105 -3.54 0.56 -9.76
N VAL A 106 -3.44 1.45 -8.78
CA VAL A 106 -2.16 1.80 -8.14
C VAL A 106 -1.58 0.58 -7.40
N PHE A 107 -2.36 -0.06 -6.52
CA PHE A 107 -1.86 -1.24 -5.79
C PHE A 107 -1.65 -2.45 -6.69
N GLY A 108 -2.42 -2.59 -7.77
CA GLY A 108 -2.22 -3.62 -8.78
C GLY A 108 -0.91 -3.43 -9.53
N ALA A 109 -0.59 -2.20 -9.95
CA ALA A 109 0.68 -1.89 -10.60
C ALA A 109 1.88 -2.11 -9.67
N ILE A 110 1.76 -1.71 -8.40
CA ILE A 110 2.80 -1.98 -7.39
C ILE A 110 2.97 -3.49 -7.20
N ALA A 111 1.89 -4.28 -7.16
CA ALA A 111 1.97 -5.73 -7.02
C ALA A 111 2.69 -6.38 -8.22
N ILE A 112 2.36 -5.97 -9.45
CA ILE A 112 2.99 -6.46 -10.68
C ILE A 112 4.48 -6.11 -10.70
N GLY A 113 4.84 -4.90 -10.27
CA GLY A 113 6.23 -4.45 -10.17
C GLY A 113 7.03 -5.15 -9.07
N ALA A 114 6.44 -5.31 -7.89
CA ALA A 114 7.10 -5.89 -6.73
C ALA A 114 7.26 -7.42 -6.84
N TRP A 115 6.43 -8.10 -7.63
CA TRP A 115 6.48 -9.55 -7.82
C TRP A 115 7.82 -10.07 -8.37
N PRO A 116 8.33 -9.59 -9.53
CA PRO A 116 9.62 -10.03 -10.05
C PRO A 116 10.77 -9.67 -9.10
N ASP A 117 10.70 -8.52 -8.41
CA ASP A 117 11.72 -8.13 -7.44
C ASP A 117 11.76 -9.01 -6.20
N PHE A 118 10.59 -9.47 -5.72
CA PHE A 118 10.51 -10.47 -4.67
C PHE A 118 11.09 -11.82 -5.13
N TRP A 119 10.73 -12.28 -6.32
CA TRP A 119 11.23 -13.54 -6.87
C TRP A 119 12.75 -13.53 -7.07
N ARG A 120 13.28 -12.41 -7.56
CA ARG A 120 14.73 -12.19 -7.66
C ARG A 120 15.38 -12.25 -6.28
N ALA A 121 14.88 -11.49 -5.30
CA ALA A 121 15.44 -11.49 -3.95
C ALA A 121 15.41 -12.87 -3.27
N LEU A 122 14.39 -13.68 -3.57
CA LEU A 122 14.27 -15.04 -3.05
C LEU A 122 15.30 -15.98 -3.67
N THR A 123 15.54 -15.87 -4.99
CA THR A 123 16.47 -16.73 -5.72
C THR A 123 17.93 -16.33 -5.54
N THR A 124 18.24 -15.03 -5.49
CA THR A 124 19.61 -14.53 -5.30
C THR A 124 20.04 -14.47 -3.85
N ARG A 125 19.14 -14.76 -2.89
CA ARG A 125 19.35 -14.52 -1.44
C ARG A 125 19.95 -13.13 -1.22
N GLU A 126 19.23 -12.12 -1.68
CA GLU A 126 19.70 -10.74 -1.57
C GLU A 126 19.82 -10.33 -0.09
N PHE A 127 20.99 -9.79 0.27
CA PHE A 127 21.29 -9.32 1.61
C PHE A 127 21.61 -7.82 1.59
N VAL A 128 21.16 -7.13 2.63
CA VAL A 128 21.55 -5.74 2.89
C VAL A 128 22.39 -5.71 4.17
N GLY A 129 23.47 -4.93 4.16
CA GLY A 129 24.38 -4.77 5.28
C GLY A 129 25.84 -4.66 4.82
N VAL A 130 26.76 -4.56 5.78
CA VAL A 130 28.20 -4.48 5.52
C VAL A 130 28.80 -5.88 5.59
N GLU A 131 29.40 -6.35 4.48
CA GLU A 131 30.10 -7.64 4.43
C GLU A 131 31.15 -7.72 5.55
N GLY A 132 31.06 -8.77 6.39
CA GLY A 132 31.97 -8.98 7.52
C GLY A 132 31.53 -8.38 8.86
N ILE A 133 30.41 -7.64 8.93
CA ILE A 133 29.88 -7.11 10.20
C ILE A 133 28.43 -7.56 10.43
N TYR A 134 27.52 -7.32 9.47
CA TYR A 134 26.11 -7.74 9.56
C TYR A 134 25.50 -7.89 8.16
N THR A 135 24.68 -8.92 7.97
CA THR A 135 23.92 -9.14 6.72
C THR A 135 22.49 -9.55 7.06
N LEU A 136 21.51 -8.90 6.42
CA LEU A 136 20.09 -9.12 6.67
C LEU A 136 19.38 -9.53 5.38
N PRO A 137 18.62 -10.63 5.36
CA PRO A 137 17.89 -11.05 4.18
C PRO A 137 16.71 -10.11 3.90
N VAL A 138 16.61 -9.57 2.68
CA VAL A 138 15.51 -8.65 2.31
C VAL A 138 14.25 -9.36 1.81
N SER A 139 14.34 -10.66 1.51
CA SER A 139 13.23 -11.44 0.96
C SER A 139 11.96 -11.42 1.84
N PRO A 140 12.00 -11.44 3.19
CA PRO A 140 10.79 -11.41 4.01
C PRO A 140 10.05 -10.08 3.91
N ILE A 141 10.77 -8.97 3.82
CA ILE A 141 10.17 -7.63 3.68
C ILE A 141 9.46 -7.52 2.33
N LYS A 142 10.13 -7.92 1.25
CA LYS A 142 9.55 -7.91 -0.11
C LYS A 142 8.30 -8.80 -0.20
N PHE A 143 8.27 -9.93 0.52
CA PHE A 143 7.08 -10.76 0.64
C PHE A 143 5.89 -10.00 1.28
N PHE A 144 6.12 -9.31 2.40
CA PHE A 144 5.06 -8.55 3.07
C PHE A 144 4.51 -7.41 2.19
N VAL A 145 5.37 -6.77 1.39
CA VAL A 145 4.95 -5.76 0.41
C VAL A 145 4.00 -6.37 -0.62
N VAL A 146 4.40 -7.47 -1.26
CA VAL A 146 3.57 -8.18 -2.25
C VAL A 146 2.25 -8.64 -1.62
N ALA A 147 2.30 -9.26 -0.44
CA ALA A 147 1.11 -9.75 0.26
C ALA A 147 0.14 -8.60 0.62
N GLY A 148 0.68 -7.47 1.11
CA GLY A 148 -0.10 -6.28 1.42
C GLY A 148 -0.77 -5.67 0.18
N CYS A 149 -0.04 -5.56 -0.93
CA CYS A 149 -0.59 -5.07 -2.20
C CYS A 149 -1.68 -5.99 -2.75
N VAL A 150 -1.47 -7.31 -2.74
CA VAL A 150 -2.48 -8.29 -3.18
C VAL A 150 -3.74 -8.20 -2.33
N ALA A 151 -3.61 -8.12 -1.01
CA ALA A 151 -4.75 -7.95 -0.12
C ALA A 151 -5.50 -6.63 -0.38
N ALA A 152 -4.77 -5.52 -0.63
CA ALA A 152 -5.37 -4.24 -0.99
C ALA A 152 -6.13 -4.32 -2.33
N VAL A 153 -5.56 -4.95 -3.35
CA VAL A 153 -6.22 -5.19 -4.65
C VAL A 153 -7.53 -5.97 -4.46
N LEU A 154 -7.50 -7.03 -3.66
CA LEU A 154 -8.70 -7.81 -3.36
C LEU A 154 -9.77 -6.99 -2.62
N THR A 155 -9.38 -6.13 -1.67
CA THR A 155 -10.34 -5.25 -0.98
C THR A 155 -11.01 -4.26 -1.95
N TYR A 156 -10.22 -3.62 -2.82
CA TYR A 156 -10.76 -2.67 -3.79
C TYR A 156 -11.60 -3.34 -4.88
N ALA A 157 -11.21 -4.53 -5.33
CA ALA A 157 -12.01 -5.33 -6.26
C ALA A 157 -13.37 -5.68 -5.65
N GLY A 158 -13.40 -6.07 -4.37
CA GLY A 158 -14.64 -6.33 -3.64
C GLY A 158 -15.55 -5.09 -3.55
N GLN A 159 -14.98 -3.92 -3.23
CA GLN A 159 -15.71 -2.65 -3.19
C GLN A 159 -16.29 -2.27 -4.55
N LEU A 160 -15.54 -2.48 -5.65
CA LEU A 160 -16.01 -2.21 -7.02
C LEU A 160 -17.16 -3.13 -7.43
N VAL A 161 -17.07 -4.43 -7.12
CA VAL A 161 -18.15 -5.38 -7.41
C VAL A 161 -19.41 -5.02 -6.62
N ALA A 162 -19.28 -4.59 -5.37
CA ALA A 162 -20.42 -4.11 -4.58
C ALA A 162 -21.04 -2.83 -5.19
N ALA A 163 -20.22 -1.88 -5.63
CA ALA A 163 -20.67 -0.66 -6.29
C ALA A 163 -21.39 -0.94 -7.63
N ALA A 164 -20.90 -1.91 -8.41
CA ALA A 164 -21.51 -2.33 -9.67
C ALA A 164 -22.91 -2.94 -9.52
N ARG A 165 -23.21 -3.51 -8.35
CA ARG A 165 -24.55 -4.06 -8.05
C ARG A 165 -25.56 -3.01 -7.61
N SER A 166 -25.10 -1.86 -7.14
CA SER A 166 -25.95 -0.84 -6.50
C SER A 166 -26.24 0.38 -7.37
N SER A 167 -25.49 0.64 -8.45
CA SER A 167 -25.57 1.91 -9.20
C SER A 167 -25.85 1.74 -10.71
N SER A 168 -26.52 2.75 -11.27
CA SER A 168 -26.89 2.90 -12.68
C SER A 168 -25.68 2.94 -13.63
N SER A 169 -25.84 2.33 -14.81
CA SER A 169 -24.88 2.14 -15.91
C SER A 169 -23.97 3.34 -16.22
N LEU A 170 -24.45 4.58 -16.09
CA LEU A 170 -23.70 5.79 -16.46
C LEU A 170 -22.52 6.10 -15.51
N SER A 171 -22.66 5.86 -14.20
CA SER A 171 -21.57 6.08 -13.23
C SER A 171 -20.47 5.02 -13.34
N LEU A 172 -20.83 3.82 -13.80
CA LEU A 172 -19.89 2.73 -14.03
C LEU A 172 -19.04 2.98 -15.28
N LEU A 173 -19.64 3.51 -16.35
CA LEU A 173 -18.92 3.88 -17.58
C LEU A 173 -17.90 5.00 -17.35
N LEU A 174 -18.26 6.04 -16.59
CA LEU A 174 -17.34 7.13 -16.24
C LEU A 174 -16.20 6.64 -15.33
N ALA A 175 -16.51 5.79 -14.34
CA ALA A 175 -15.50 5.18 -13.48
C ALA A 175 -14.55 4.26 -14.27
N SER A 176 -15.06 3.44 -15.19
CA SER A 176 -14.25 2.55 -16.04
C SER A 176 -13.48 3.31 -17.14
N ALA A 177 -13.92 4.48 -17.56
CA ALA A 177 -13.18 5.31 -18.52
C ALA A 177 -11.98 6.00 -17.86
N ILE A 178 -12.16 6.56 -16.66
CA ILE A 178 -11.06 7.18 -15.90
C ILE A 178 -10.09 6.10 -15.39
N ALA A 179 -10.60 4.92 -15.05
CA ALA A 179 -9.82 3.71 -14.79
C ALA A 179 -8.88 3.32 -15.91
N ALA A 180 -9.43 3.24 -17.12
CA ALA A 180 -8.68 2.90 -18.31
C ALA A 180 -7.63 3.98 -18.57
N LEU A 181 -7.95 5.26 -18.31
CA LEU A 181 -6.99 6.35 -18.43
C LEU A 181 -5.83 6.25 -17.41
N ILE A 182 -6.12 5.98 -16.13
CA ILE A 182 -5.08 5.84 -15.09
C ILE A 182 -4.26 4.57 -15.33
N GLY A 183 -4.91 3.45 -15.65
CA GLY A 183 -4.25 2.19 -16.00
C GLY A 183 -3.38 2.33 -17.24
N LEU A 184 -3.87 3.03 -18.26
CA LEU A 184 -3.11 3.37 -19.46
C LEU A 184 -1.94 4.30 -19.13
N CYS A 185 -2.09 5.32 -18.27
CA CYS A 185 -1.00 6.16 -17.82
C CYS A 185 0.08 5.37 -17.06
N VAL A 186 -0.33 4.40 -16.22
CA VAL A 186 0.60 3.55 -15.46
C VAL A 186 1.32 2.55 -16.36
N VAL A 187 0.60 1.92 -17.30
CA VAL A 187 1.19 0.99 -18.28
C VAL A 187 2.09 1.71 -19.28
N LEU A 188 1.70 2.92 -19.71
CA LEU A 188 2.53 3.79 -20.54
C LEU A 188 3.76 4.25 -19.76
N ALA A 189 3.64 4.62 -18.48
CA ALA A 189 4.80 4.94 -17.64
C ALA A 189 5.74 3.74 -17.50
N TRP A 190 5.20 2.51 -17.41
CA TRP A 190 5.98 1.28 -17.35
C TRP A 190 6.73 0.98 -18.65
N ASN A 191 6.14 1.28 -19.80
CA ASN A 191 6.73 1.04 -21.12
C ASN A 191 7.65 2.18 -21.61
N VAL A 192 7.45 3.41 -21.12
CA VAL A 192 8.14 4.61 -21.63
C VAL A 192 9.36 5.00 -20.78
N LEU A 193 9.52 4.51 -19.54
CA LEU A 193 10.67 4.84 -18.69
C LEU A 193 11.62 3.65 -18.45
N PRO A 194 12.56 3.35 -19.35
CA PRO A 194 13.61 2.36 -19.14
C PRO A 194 14.78 2.92 -18.31
N THR A 195 14.59 3.89 -17.41
CA THR A 195 15.70 4.44 -16.61
C THR A 195 15.24 4.84 -15.21
N ASP A 196 15.78 4.17 -14.18
CA ASP A 196 15.44 4.32 -12.75
C ASP A 196 15.44 5.78 -12.25
N ARG A 197 16.22 6.66 -12.90
CA ARG A 197 16.33 8.09 -12.60
C ARG A 197 15.09 8.91 -13.01
N GLN A 198 14.42 8.53 -14.09
CA GLN A 198 13.26 9.27 -14.60
C GLN A 198 12.01 9.00 -13.75
N VAL A 199 11.91 7.80 -13.15
CA VAL A 199 10.82 7.42 -12.24
C VAL A 199 10.88 8.28 -10.98
N GLY A 200 12.08 8.51 -10.43
CA GLY A 200 12.28 9.38 -9.28
C GLY A 200 11.89 10.84 -9.56
N ILE A 201 12.26 11.37 -10.72
CA ILE A 201 11.94 12.75 -11.11
C ILE A 201 10.42 12.92 -11.31
N LEU A 202 9.75 11.97 -11.96
CA LEU A 202 8.29 12.01 -12.14
C LEU A 202 7.53 11.86 -10.82
N ALA A 203 8.02 11.03 -9.90
CA ALA A 203 7.42 10.88 -8.57
C ALA A 203 7.50 12.19 -7.78
N ILE A 204 8.66 12.85 -7.77
CA ILE A 204 8.85 14.15 -7.09
C ILE A 204 7.96 15.22 -7.74
N ALA A 205 7.95 15.30 -9.06
CA ALA A 205 7.11 16.25 -9.79
C ALA A 205 5.61 16.01 -9.54
N GLY A 206 5.17 14.75 -9.53
CA GLY A 206 3.79 14.37 -9.24
C GLY A 206 3.38 14.74 -7.81
N VAL A 207 4.25 14.49 -6.83
CA VAL A 207 4.01 14.91 -5.43
C VAL A 207 3.93 16.43 -5.32
N LEU A 208 4.81 17.18 -5.98
CA LEU A 208 4.78 18.64 -6.00
C LEU A 208 3.49 19.19 -6.64
N VAL A 209 3.04 18.59 -7.74
CA VAL A 209 1.77 18.95 -8.39
C VAL A 209 0.59 18.63 -7.47
N LEU A 210 0.61 17.50 -6.76
CA LEU A 210 -0.44 17.12 -5.83
C LEU A 210 -0.51 18.07 -4.62
N ILE A 211 0.65 18.53 -4.14
CA ILE A 211 0.76 19.53 -3.07
C ILE A 211 0.25 20.88 -3.56
N ALA A 212 0.63 21.31 -4.77
CA ALA A 212 0.20 22.57 -5.36
C ALA A 212 -1.29 22.60 -5.72
N ALA A 213 -1.88 21.45 -6.08
CA ALA A 213 -3.32 21.31 -6.31
C ALA A 213 -4.13 21.17 -5.00
N GLY A 214 -3.44 20.96 -3.87
CA GLY A 214 -4.02 20.78 -2.54
C GLY A 214 -4.05 22.04 -1.67
N THR A 215 -3.63 23.19 -2.21
CA THR A 215 -3.75 24.54 -1.63
C THR A 215 -4.76 25.37 -2.41
#